data_AF-E3LKG9-F1
#
_entry.id   AF-E3LKG9-F1
#
_cell.length_a   1.000
_cell.length_b   1.000
_cell.length_c   1.000
_cell.angle_alpha   90.00
_cell.angle_beta   90.00
_cell.angle_gamma   90.00
#
_symmetry.space_group_name_H-M   'P 1'
#
loop_
_entity.id
_entity.type
_entity.pdbx_description
1 polymer ?
#
loop_
_entity_poly.entity_id
_entity_poly.type
_entity_poly.pdbx_seq_one_letter_code
_entity_poly.pdbx_strand_id
1 'polypeptide(L)'
;MTRFSVFSAVLLITLTSSGVFGEFTDSCTSDVYASIKQCYVTYMAGYNISMTDTIPEYWSFHFVRRDLLDADGLHIQPYVCQLGNALSNCLAPYSCMGPNAYMNMNAANATEATDYWIDLAVTQYQCGAGYNLTMTEFYCIAFCRDRYQPNIDQCDAQAAIDIGNGMDPCAAQQKDFNCQAAVYRNCCDWNAGVYICNVDMAGSKAVNPACVNAGLITCPAAR
;
A
#
# COMPACT_ATOMS: atom_id res chain seq x y z
N MET A 1 -11.87 -15.47 -20.60
CA MET A 1 -10.74 -14.72 -20.02
C MET A 1 -11.33 -13.68 -19.08
N THR A 2 -11.63 -14.11 -17.87
CA THR A 2 -12.15 -13.24 -16.80
C THR A 2 -11.03 -12.30 -16.39
N ARG A 3 -11.28 -10.99 -16.51
CA ARG A 3 -10.38 -9.95 -16.03
C ARG A 3 -10.45 -9.98 -14.50
N PHE A 4 -9.41 -10.49 -13.87
CA PHE A 4 -9.33 -10.61 -12.42
C PHE A 4 -8.84 -9.29 -11.84
N SER A 5 -9.68 -8.68 -10.99
CA SER A 5 -9.34 -7.54 -10.15
C SER A 5 -8.41 -8.04 -9.05
N VAL A 6 -7.12 -7.74 -9.18
CA VAL A 6 -6.09 -8.08 -8.19
C VAL A 6 -5.65 -6.75 -7.54
N PHE A 7 -5.36 -6.82 -6.24
CA PHE A 7 -4.73 -5.81 -5.36
C PHE A 7 -5.61 -5.06 -4.37
N SER A 8 -4.95 -4.73 -3.24
CA SER A 8 -5.48 -4.51 -1.90
C SER A 8 -6.68 -3.57 -1.84
N ALA A 9 -7.78 -4.06 -1.29
CA ALA A 9 -8.73 -3.19 -0.60
C ALA A 9 -8.06 -2.78 0.72
N VAL A 10 -7.11 -1.83 0.68
CA VAL A 10 -6.95 -1.00 1.88
C VAL A 10 -8.27 -0.28 1.99
N LEU A 11 -9.12 -0.74 2.91
CA LEU A 11 -10.38 -0.11 3.20
C LEU A 11 -10.09 1.32 3.65
N LEU A 12 -10.22 2.27 2.73
CA LEU A 12 -10.50 3.66 3.06
C LEU A 12 -11.84 3.64 3.78
N ILE A 13 -11.79 3.55 5.11
CA ILE A 13 -12.94 3.82 5.96
C ILE A 13 -13.33 5.26 5.64
N THR A 14 -14.30 5.43 4.76
CA THR A 14 -15.04 6.68 4.64
C THR A 14 -15.84 6.79 5.92
N LEU A 15 -15.25 7.44 6.93
CA LEU A 15 -15.97 7.97 8.07
C LEU A 15 -17.01 8.94 7.52
N THR A 16 -18.22 8.44 7.25
CA THR A 16 -19.40 9.29 7.07
C THR A 16 -19.84 9.80 8.44
N SER A 17 -18.98 10.58 9.08
CA SER A 17 -19.36 11.55 10.09
C SER A 17 -19.21 12.91 9.46
N SER A 18 -20.32 13.50 9.03
CA SER A 18 -20.52 14.95 8.96
C SER A 18 -19.26 15.78 8.61
N GLY A 19 -18.84 15.77 7.34
CA GLY A 19 -18.16 16.92 6.74
C GLY A 19 -16.82 17.37 7.32
N VAL A 20 -15.92 16.45 7.67
CA VAL A 20 -14.49 16.77 7.73
C VAL A 20 -13.74 15.73 6.89
N PHE A 21 -13.62 15.99 5.59
CA PHE A 21 -12.47 15.46 4.86
C PHE A 21 -11.27 15.98 5.65
N GLY A 22 -10.46 15.08 6.22
CA GLY A 22 -9.21 15.50 6.84
C GLY A 22 -8.44 16.26 5.77
N GLU A 23 -8.33 17.57 5.91
CA GLU A 23 -7.43 18.34 5.07
C GLU A 23 -6.05 17.76 5.33
N PHE A 24 -5.47 17.18 4.29
CA PHE A 24 -4.08 16.74 4.34
C PHE A 24 -3.25 17.96 4.76
N THR A 25 -2.63 17.89 5.93
CA THR A 25 -1.83 19.00 6.48
C THR A 25 -0.42 19.04 5.90
N ASP A 26 -0.05 18.02 5.13
CA ASP A 26 1.24 17.91 4.45
C ASP A 26 1.29 18.90 3.28
N SER A 27 2.21 19.85 3.38
CA SER A 27 2.38 20.93 2.41
C SER A 27 3.87 21.12 2.16
N CYS A 28 4.33 20.70 0.99
CA CYS A 28 5.65 21.09 0.51
C CYS A 28 5.60 22.50 -0.09
N THR A 29 6.74 23.19 -0.11
CA THR A 29 6.89 24.40 -0.93
C THR A 29 6.87 24.06 -2.42
N SER A 30 6.56 25.02 -3.28
CA SER A 30 6.55 24.85 -4.75
C SER A 30 7.86 24.25 -5.30
N ASP A 31 8.99 24.67 -4.75
CA ASP A 31 10.32 24.23 -5.19
C ASP A 31 10.61 22.77 -4.77
N VAL A 32 10.07 22.35 -3.63
CA VAL A 32 10.16 20.97 -3.15
C VAL A 32 9.31 20.04 -4.03
N TYR A 33 8.14 20.49 -4.49
CA TYR A 33 7.32 19.69 -5.42
C TYR A 33 8.00 19.45 -6.76
N ALA A 34 8.73 20.43 -7.30
CA ALA A 34 9.49 20.22 -8.54
C ALA A 34 10.53 19.09 -8.38
N SER A 35 11.16 19.02 -7.21
CA SER A 35 12.15 17.98 -6.89
C SER A 35 11.51 16.61 -6.67
N ILE A 36 10.40 16.55 -5.93
CA ILE A 36 9.58 15.32 -5.76
C ILE A 36 9.11 14.79 -7.12
N LYS A 37 8.61 15.68 -7.98
CA LYS A 37 8.17 15.34 -9.33
C LYS A 37 9.30 14.71 -10.13
N GLN A 38 10.51 15.26 -10.05
CA GLN A 38 11.66 14.70 -10.76
C GLN A 38 12.02 13.28 -10.26
N CYS A 39 11.86 12.99 -8.97
CA CYS A 39 12.01 11.63 -8.44
C CYS A 39 11.01 10.66 -9.12
N TYR A 40 9.76 11.08 -9.27
CA TYR A 40 8.72 10.29 -9.93
C TYR A 40 8.92 10.15 -11.43
N VAL A 41 9.41 11.18 -12.12
CA VAL A 41 9.77 11.08 -13.56
C VAL A 41 10.80 9.97 -13.78
N THR A 42 11.85 9.91 -12.95
CA THR A 42 12.87 8.86 -13.04
C THR A 42 12.31 7.49 -12.68
N TYR A 43 11.48 7.42 -11.63
CA TYR A 43 10.84 6.17 -11.21
C TYR A 43 9.92 5.58 -12.29
N MET A 44 9.06 6.41 -12.87
CA MET A 44 8.12 6.01 -13.93
C MET A 44 8.84 5.61 -15.22
N ALA A 45 9.93 6.29 -15.57
CA ALA A 45 10.77 5.92 -16.70
C ALA A 45 11.34 4.50 -16.57
N GLY A 46 11.60 4.02 -15.35
CA GLY A 46 12.00 2.63 -15.08
C GLY A 46 10.94 1.60 -15.48
N TYR A 47 9.66 1.99 -15.55
CA TYR A 47 8.56 1.15 -16.04
C TYR A 47 8.20 1.44 -17.50
N ASN A 48 9.05 2.17 -18.23
CA ASN A 48 8.78 2.68 -19.57
C ASN A 48 7.53 3.58 -19.64
N ILE A 49 7.20 4.27 -18.54
CA ILE A 49 6.09 5.22 -18.48
C ILE A 49 6.65 6.63 -18.57
N SER A 50 6.19 7.39 -19.57
CA SER A 50 6.54 8.81 -19.71
C SER A 50 5.70 9.65 -18.75
N MET A 51 6.36 10.48 -17.96
CA MET A 51 5.75 11.45 -17.05
C MET A 51 6.40 12.82 -17.26
N THR A 52 5.59 13.87 -17.35
CA THR A 52 6.07 15.27 -17.43
C THR A 52 5.58 16.07 -16.22
N ASP A 53 4.29 16.41 -16.22
CA ASP A 53 3.65 17.23 -15.17
C ASP A 53 2.50 16.51 -14.46
N THR A 54 2.01 15.42 -15.04
CA THR A 54 0.90 14.63 -14.52
C THR A 54 1.42 13.27 -14.15
N ILE A 55 1.28 12.89 -12.88
CA ILE A 55 1.52 11.51 -12.46
C ILE A 55 0.53 10.60 -13.19
N PRO A 56 0.96 9.44 -13.72
CA PRO A 56 0.05 8.51 -14.39
C PRO A 56 -1.14 8.15 -13.50
N GLU A 57 -2.28 7.83 -14.08
CA GLU A 57 -3.40 7.24 -13.34
C GLU A 57 -2.91 5.98 -12.59
N TYR A 58 -3.25 5.88 -11.31
CA TYR A 58 -2.64 4.89 -10.41
C TYR A 58 -2.84 3.45 -10.91
N TRP A 59 -4.05 3.07 -11.31
CA TRP A 59 -4.35 1.71 -11.75
C TRP A 59 -3.65 1.36 -13.06
N SER A 60 -3.47 2.32 -13.95
CA SER A 60 -2.70 2.16 -15.18
C SER A 60 -1.24 1.85 -14.88
N PHE A 61 -0.61 2.60 -13.98
CA PHE A 61 0.75 2.31 -13.50
C PHE A 61 0.82 0.95 -12.78
N HIS A 62 -0.13 0.70 -11.89
CA HIS A 62 -0.21 -0.51 -11.11
C HIS A 62 -0.34 -1.76 -12.00
N PHE A 63 -1.14 -1.70 -13.06
CA PHE A 63 -1.24 -2.79 -14.02
C PHE A 63 0.05 -3.02 -14.80
N VAL A 64 0.81 -1.98 -15.15
CA VAL A 64 2.16 -2.17 -15.75
C VAL A 64 3.07 -2.96 -14.81
N ARG A 65 3.07 -2.62 -13.50
CA ARG A 65 3.84 -3.37 -12.50
C ARG A 65 3.36 -4.81 -12.34
N ARG A 66 2.04 -5.03 -12.32
CA ARG A 66 1.46 -6.37 -12.26
C ARG A 66 1.82 -7.19 -13.49
N ASP A 67 1.69 -6.64 -14.68
CA ASP A 67 1.92 -7.39 -15.91
C ASP A 67 3.40 -7.84 -16.03
N LEU A 68 4.34 -7.04 -15.50
CA LEU A 68 5.74 -7.46 -15.33
C LEU A 68 5.88 -8.63 -14.34
N LEU A 69 5.17 -8.57 -13.22
CA LEU A 69 5.14 -9.64 -12.22
C LEU A 69 4.54 -10.94 -12.77
N ASP A 70 3.48 -10.84 -13.58
CA ASP A 70 2.82 -11.99 -14.21
C ASP A 70 3.72 -12.62 -15.28
N ALA A 71 4.50 -11.81 -16.01
CA ALA A 71 5.40 -12.28 -17.06
C ALA A 71 6.67 -12.94 -16.50
N ASP A 72 7.31 -12.30 -15.52
CA ASP A 72 8.64 -12.69 -15.03
C ASP A 72 8.62 -13.41 -13.67
N GLY A 73 7.44 -13.46 -13.02
CA GLY A 73 7.28 -14.02 -11.69
C GLY A 73 8.15 -13.30 -10.66
N LEU A 74 8.62 -14.04 -9.65
CA LEU A 74 9.43 -13.47 -8.57
C LEU A 74 10.77 -12.89 -9.04
N HIS A 75 11.26 -13.26 -10.23
CA HIS A 75 12.55 -12.79 -10.74
C HIS A 75 12.60 -11.29 -11.01
N ILE A 76 11.45 -10.63 -11.17
CA ILE A 76 11.38 -9.17 -11.35
C ILE A 76 11.46 -8.38 -10.04
N GLN A 77 11.28 -9.03 -8.89
CA GLN A 77 11.25 -8.35 -7.59
C GLN A 77 12.53 -7.55 -7.28
N PRO A 78 13.76 -8.05 -7.57
CA PRO A 78 14.98 -7.24 -7.42
C PRO A 78 14.95 -5.93 -8.25
N TYR A 79 14.40 -5.97 -9.47
CA TYR A 79 14.27 -4.80 -10.32
C TYR A 79 13.24 -3.81 -9.78
N VAL A 80 12.06 -4.30 -9.38
CA VAL A 80 11.02 -3.49 -8.73
C VAL A 80 11.59 -2.80 -7.49
N CYS A 81 12.37 -3.52 -6.68
CA CYS A 81 12.99 -2.96 -5.49
C CYS A 81 14.16 -2.03 -5.76
N GLN A 82 14.92 -2.22 -6.84
CA GLN A 82 15.89 -1.24 -7.28
C GLN A 82 15.21 0.10 -7.58
N LEU A 83 14.10 0.10 -8.33
CA LEU A 83 13.34 1.30 -8.65
C LEU A 83 12.68 1.92 -7.40
N GLY A 84 12.03 1.11 -6.57
CA GLY A 84 11.37 1.56 -5.34
C GLY A 84 12.33 2.14 -4.30
N ASN A 85 13.52 1.55 -4.14
CA ASN A 85 14.56 2.07 -3.26
C ASN A 85 15.18 3.36 -3.82
N ALA A 86 15.38 3.46 -5.13
CA ALA A 86 15.85 4.70 -5.76
C ALA A 86 14.85 5.85 -5.55
N LEU A 87 13.55 5.57 -5.73
CA LEU A 87 12.49 6.54 -5.42
C LEU A 87 12.51 6.95 -3.94
N SER A 88 12.54 5.97 -3.03
CA SER A 88 12.53 6.23 -1.59
C SER A 88 13.74 7.06 -1.15
N ASN A 89 14.92 6.78 -1.69
CA ASN A 89 16.13 7.58 -1.43
C ASN A 89 16.03 9.00 -1.99
N CYS A 90 15.45 9.16 -3.18
CA CYS A 90 15.22 10.48 -3.76
C CYS A 90 14.25 11.31 -2.92
N LEU A 91 13.24 10.65 -2.33
CA LEU A 91 12.23 11.30 -1.50
C LEU A 91 12.64 11.52 -0.04
N ALA A 92 13.67 10.82 0.46
CA ALA A 92 14.10 10.86 1.86
C ALA A 92 14.34 12.28 2.45
N PRO A 93 14.82 13.29 1.69
CA PRO A 93 14.97 14.65 2.20
C PRO A 93 13.65 15.40 2.43
N TYR A 94 12.51 14.91 1.92
CA TYR A 94 11.24 15.64 1.91
C TYR A 94 10.26 15.06 2.93
N SER A 95 10.16 15.71 4.08
CA SER A 95 9.26 15.30 5.18
C SER A 95 7.78 15.60 4.93
N CYS A 96 7.46 16.32 3.85
CA CYS A 96 6.11 16.76 3.48
C CYS A 96 5.42 15.79 2.48
N MET A 97 6.00 14.61 2.26
CA MET A 97 5.38 13.58 1.44
C MET A 97 4.08 13.07 2.08
N GLY A 98 3.04 12.97 1.24
CA GLY A 98 1.70 12.53 1.60
C GLY A 98 0.78 12.66 0.38
N PRO A 99 -0.52 12.38 0.50
CA PRO A 99 -1.46 12.44 -0.64
C PRO A 99 -1.47 13.80 -1.36
N ASN A 100 -1.29 14.91 -0.63
CA ASN A 100 -1.18 16.25 -1.24
C ASN A 100 -0.03 16.39 -2.23
N ALA A 101 1.10 15.70 -2.02
CA ALA A 101 2.21 15.78 -2.97
C ALA A 101 1.80 15.22 -4.34
N TYR A 102 0.98 14.17 -4.36
CA TYR A 102 0.44 13.59 -5.59
C TYR A 102 -0.62 14.48 -6.24
N MET A 103 -1.46 15.14 -5.43
CA MET A 103 -2.38 16.17 -5.94
C MET A 103 -1.64 17.32 -6.62
N ASN A 104 -0.48 17.74 -6.09
CA ASN A 104 0.39 18.75 -6.72
C ASN A 104 1.11 18.24 -7.98
N MET A 105 1.18 16.92 -8.16
CA MET A 105 1.59 16.27 -9.42
C MET A 105 0.39 15.95 -10.32
N ASN A 106 -0.74 16.63 -10.12
CA ASN A 106 -1.96 16.50 -10.92
C ASN A 106 -2.56 15.08 -10.93
N ALA A 107 -2.50 14.34 -9.82
CA ALA A 107 -3.32 13.13 -9.65
C ALA A 107 -4.80 13.45 -9.92
N ALA A 108 -5.55 12.54 -10.54
CA ALA A 108 -6.89 12.85 -11.04
C ALA A 108 -7.89 13.17 -9.92
N ASN A 109 -7.67 12.61 -8.73
CA ASN A 109 -8.50 12.81 -7.55
C ASN A 109 -7.75 12.40 -6.27
N ALA A 110 -8.35 12.70 -5.11
CA ALA A 110 -7.78 12.38 -3.81
C ALA A 110 -7.63 10.88 -3.54
N THR A 111 -8.47 10.03 -4.14
CA THR A 111 -8.36 8.58 -4.01
C THR A 111 -7.08 8.09 -4.68
N GLU A 112 -6.84 8.45 -5.94
CA GLU A 112 -5.60 8.08 -6.64
C GLU A 112 -4.35 8.62 -5.94
N ALA A 113 -4.42 9.85 -5.43
CA ALA A 113 -3.33 10.42 -4.64
C ALA A 113 -3.02 9.61 -3.37
N THR A 114 -4.07 9.08 -2.73
CA THR A 114 -3.94 8.21 -1.55
C THR A 114 -3.41 6.83 -1.94
N ASP A 115 -3.86 6.27 -3.06
CA ASP A 115 -3.38 4.97 -3.56
C ASP A 115 -1.87 5.00 -3.84
N TYR A 116 -1.37 6.06 -4.48
CA TYR A 116 0.08 6.25 -4.66
C TYR A 116 0.85 6.35 -3.36
N TRP A 117 0.28 7.04 -2.36
CA TRP A 117 0.91 7.19 -1.06
C TRP A 117 1.00 5.86 -0.31
N ILE A 118 -0.08 5.07 -0.33
CA ILE A 118 -0.11 3.71 0.21
C ILE A 118 0.91 2.84 -0.54
N ASP A 119 0.92 2.86 -1.87
CA ASP A 119 1.82 2.05 -2.69
C ASP A 119 3.30 2.36 -2.41
N LEU A 120 3.66 3.63 -2.19
CA LEU A 120 5.01 4.02 -1.78
C LEU A 120 5.37 3.38 -0.41
N ALA A 121 4.49 3.50 0.58
CA ALA A 121 4.72 2.95 1.92
C ALA A 121 4.83 1.41 1.90
N VAL A 122 3.96 0.75 1.15
CA VAL A 122 3.98 -0.71 0.97
C VAL A 122 5.24 -1.14 0.23
N THR A 123 5.62 -0.44 -0.85
CA THR A 123 6.84 -0.72 -1.61
C THR A 123 8.09 -0.58 -0.72
N GLN A 124 8.15 0.44 0.15
CA GLN A 124 9.24 0.60 1.12
C GLN A 124 9.34 -0.58 2.09
N TYR A 125 8.22 -1.10 2.58
CA TYR A 125 8.22 -2.31 3.40
C TYR A 125 8.68 -3.53 2.59
N GLN A 126 8.05 -3.79 1.44
CA GLN A 126 8.34 -4.96 0.59
C GLN A 126 9.78 -4.99 0.09
N CYS A 127 10.40 -3.84 -0.14
CA CYS A 127 11.78 -3.73 -0.62
C CYS A 127 12.81 -3.48 0.48
N GLY A 128 12.35 -3.31 1.72
CA GLY A 128 13.16 -3.19 2.92
C GLY A 128 12.96 -4.39 3.84
N ALA A 129 12.36 -4.17 5.00
CA ALA A 129 12.21 -5.18 6.05
C ALA A 129 11.43 -6.43 5.61
N GLY A 130 10.49 -6.27 4.67
CA GLY A 130 9.68 -7.34 4.12
C GLY A 130 10.34 -8.14 3.00
N TYR A 131 11.49 -7.71 2.47
CA TYR A 131 12.06 -8.27 1.23
C TYR A 131 12.28 -9.78 1.30
N ASN A 132 12.88 -10.27 2.39
CA ASN A 132 13.13 -11.71 2.53
C ASN A 132 11.81 -12.50 2.54
N LEU A 133 10.79 -12.01 3.23
CA LEU A 133 9.46 -12.63 3.25
C LEU A 133 8.77 -12.56 1.89
N THR A 134 8.91 -11.45 1.16
CA THR A 134 8.44 -11.37 -0.23
C THR A 134 9.10 -12.47 -1.05
N MET A 135 10.42 -12.62 -0.97
CA MET A 135 11.16 -13.60 -1.76
C MET A 135 10.85 -15.06 -1.37
N THR A 136 10.52 -15.35 -0.11
CA THR A 136 10.21 -16.73 0.31
C THR A 136 8.74 -17.09 0.09
N GLU A 137 7.83 -16.18 0.39
CA GLU A 137 6.38 -16.48 0.46
C GLU A 137 5.63 -16.12 -0.83
N PHE A 138 6.27 -15.46 -1.80
CA PHE A 138 5.63 -14.87 -2.97
C PHE A 138 4.56 -15.75 -3.62
N TYR A 139 4.93 -16.94 -4.08
CA TYR A 139 4.03 -17.80 -4.84
C TYR A 139 2.87 -18.31 -3.97
N CYS A 140 3.13 -18.58 -2.69
CA CYS A 140 2.08 -19.02 -1.80
C CYS A 140 1.10 -17.88 -1.51
N ILE A 141 1.59 -16.68 -1.21
CA ILE A 141 0.75 -15.50 -0.99
C ILE A 141 -0.08 -15.19 -2.23
N ALA A 142 0.53 -15.23 -3.42
CA ALA A 142 -0.18 -15.00 -4.70
C ALA A 142 -1.31 -16.02 -4.90
N PHE A 143 -1.02 -17.31 -4.74
CA PHE A 143 -2.03 -18.37 -4.81
C PHE A 143 -3.12 -18.19 -3.75
N CYS A 144 -2.71 -17.89 -2.52
CA CYS A 144 -3.62 -17.78 -1.40
C CYS A 144 -4.63 -16.67 -1.60
N ARG A 145 -4.14 -15.51 -2.04
CA ARG A 145 -4.98 -14.37 -2.36
C ARG A 145 -6.02 -14.72 -3.40
N ASP A 146 -5.61 -15.30 -4.52
CA ASP A 146 -6.53 -15.67 -5.60
C ASP A 146 -7.60 -16.65 -5.09
N ARG A 147 -7.19 -17.65 -4.30
CA ARG A 147 -8.09 -18.69 -3.81
C ARG A 147 -9.05 -18.24 -2.71
N TYR A 148 -8.61 -17.31 -1.85
CA TYR A 148 -9.27 -16.92 -0.61
C TYR A 148 -9.60 -15.42 -0.54
N GLN A 149 -9.61 -14.69 -1.66
CA GLN A 149 -10.06 -13.29 -1.72
C GLN A 149 -11.41 -13.06 -1.02
N PRO A 150 -12.43 -13.94 -1.15
CA PRO A 150 -13.69 -13.75 -0.42
C PRO A 150 -13.54 -13.76 1.11
N ASN A 151 -12.55 -14.48 1.66
CA ASN A 151 -12.28 -14.48 3.09
C ASN A 151 -11.59 -13.19 3.54
N ILE A 152 -10.73 -12.62 2.68
CA ILE A 152 -10.10 -11.32 2.91
C ILE A 152 -11.17 -10.23 2.89
N ASP A 153 -12.02 -10.21 1.87
CA ASP A 153 -13.13 -9.25 1.76
C ASP A 153 -14.08 -9.34 2.96
N GLN A 154 -14.26 -10.53 3.53
CA GLN A 154 -15.04 -10.74 4.74
C GLN A 154 -14.37 -10.12 5.98
N CYS A 155 -13.04 -10.17 6.09
CA CYS A 155 -12.31 -9.50 7.17
C CYS A 155 -12.54 -7.98 7.11
N ASP A 156 -12.40 -7.38 5.93
CA ASP A 156 -12.62 -5.94 5.69
C ASP A 156 -14.07 -5.54 6.02
N ALA A 157 -15.04 -6.31 5.52
CA ALA A 157 -16.46 -6.06 5.78
C ALA A 157 -16.80 -6.15 7.27
N GLN A 158 -16.20 -7.11 7.99
CA GLN A 158 -16.42 -7.26 9.42
C GLN A 158 -15.84 -6.08 10.21
N ALA A 159 -14.70 -5.52 9.79
CA ALA A 159 -14.12 -4.33 10.42
C ALA A 159 -15.08 -3.13 10.33
N ALA A 160 -15.68 -2.92 9.15
CA ALA A 160 -16.69 -1.87 8.95
C ALA A 160 -17.93 -2.08 9.83
N ILE A 161 -18.41 -3.33 9.94
CA ILE A 161 -19.52 -3.69 10.83
C ILE A 161 -19.17 -3.43 12.31
N ASP A 162 -17.98 -3.82 12.74
CA ASP A 162 -17.54 -3.65 14.13
C ASP A 162 -17.48 -2.17 14.52
N ILE A 163 -16.94 -1.32 13.63
CA ILE A 163 -16.95 0.14 13.82
C ILE A 163 -18.38 0.68 13.87
N GLY A 164 -19.25 0.24 12.95
CA GLY A 164 -20.66 0.63 12.93
C GLY A 164 -21.41 0.24 14.21
N ASN A 165 -20.98 -0.83 14.89
CA ASN A 165 -21.49 -1.29 16.17
C ASN A 165 -20.83 -0.62 17.38
N GLY A 166 -19.98 0.39 17.17
CA GLY A 166 -19.34 1.18 18.24
C GLY A 166 -18.02 0.62 18.76
N MET A 167 -17.38 -0.32 18.06
CA MET A 167 -16.01 -0.71 18.37
C MET A 167 -15.04 0.44 18.09
N ASP A 168 -14.02 0.57 18.93
CA ASP A 168 -12.89 1.48 18.67
C ASP A 168 -12.26 1.18 17.29
N PRO A 169 -12.03 2.20 16.43
CA PRO A 169 -11.48 1.98 15.09
C PRO A 169 -10.10 1.31 15.07
N CYS A 170 -9.21 1.59 16.04
CA CYS A 170 -7.91 0.93 16.10
C CYS A 170 -8.05 -0.54 16.49
N ALA A 171 -8.97 -0.86 17.41
CA ALA A 171 -9.28 -2.24 17.78
C ALA A 171 -9.92 -3.03 16.62
N ALA A 172 -10.84 -2.42 15.88
CA ALA A 172 -11.45 -3.02 14.69
C ALA A 172 -10.39 -3.28 13.61
N GLN A 173 -9.48 -2.34 13.39
CA GLN A 173 -8.38 -2.49 12.45
C GLN A 173 -7.38 -3.58 12.88
N GLN A 174 -7.02 -3.66 14.15
CA GLN A 174 -6.19 -4.76 14.65
C GLN A 174 -6.87 -6.12 14.46
N LYS A 175 -8.19 -6.20 14.63
CA LYS A 175 -8.97 -7.42 14.41
C LYS A 175 -8.99 -7.83 12.93
N ASP A 176 -9.12 -6.87 12.04
CA ASP A 176 -9.00 -7.07 10.59
C ASP A 176 -7.62 -7.63 10.20
N PHE A 177 -6.54 -6.98 10.65
CA PHE A 177 -5.17 -7.44 10.36
C PHE A 177 -4.92 -8.87 10.86
N ASN A 178 -5.46 -9.20 12.03
CA ASN A 178 -5.38 -10.56 12.57
C ASN A 178 -6.18 -11.56 11.74
N CYS A 179 -7.35 -11.17 11.23
CA CYS A 179 -8.20 -11.97 10.36
C CYS A 179 -7.49 -12.25 9.04
N GLN A 180 -7.00 -11.21 8.34
CA GLN A 180 -6.27 -11.37 7.09
C GLN A 180 -5.00 -12.19 7.28
N ALA A 181 -4.19 -11.87 8.30
CA ALA A 181 -3.01 -12.66 8.62
C ALA A 181 -3.35 -14.14 8.86
N ALA A 182 -4.45 -14.46 9.55
CA ALA A 182 -4.87 -15.83 9.77
C ALA A 182 -5.24 -16.57 8.47
N VAL A 183 -5.89 -15.90 7.50
CA VAL A 183 -6.16 -16.47 6.18
C VAL A 183 -4.86 -16.93 5.53
N TYR A 184 -3.85 -16.05 5.46
CA TYR A 184 -2.57 -16.38 4.86
C TYR A 184 -1.76 -17.39 5.68
N ARG A 185 -1.84 -17.39 7.02
CA ARG A 185 -1.18 -18.41 7.84
C ARG A 185 -1.71 -19.81 7.62
N ASN A 186 -3.03 -19.94 7.49
CA ASN A 186 -3.67 -21.24 7.34
C ASN A 186 -3.46 -21.83 5.94
N CYS A 187 -3.21 -20.96 4.97
CA CYS A 187 -3.09 -21.27 3.57
C CYS A 187 -1.63 -21.49 3.14
N CYS A 188 -0.73 -20.73 3.74
CA CYS A 188 0.72 -20.79 3.57
C CYS A 188 1.36 -21.21 4.89
N ASP A 189 1.94 -20.25 5.61
CA ASP A 189 2.58 -20.49 6.89
C ASP A 189 2.60 -19.23 7.78
N TRP A 190 3.29 -19.34 8.93
CA TRP A 190 3.44 -18.21 9.85
C TRP A 190 4.01 -16.94 9.19
N ASN A 191 5.03 -17.11 8.34
CA ASN A 191 5.77 -16.03 7.72
C ASN A 191 4.94 -15.31 6.65
N ALA A 192 4.07 -16.03 5.93
CA ALA A 192 3.09 -15.40 5.04
C ALA A 192 2.09 -14.49 5.80
N GLY A 193 1.62 -14.94 6.97
CA GLY A 193 0.74 -14.10 7.79
C GLY A 193 1.44 -12.93 8.47
N VAL A 194 2.70 -13.09 8.86
CA VAL A 194 3.55 -11.98 9.32
C VAL A 194 3.68 -10.96 8.20
N TYR A 195 3.97 -11.42 6.98
CA TYR A 195 4.16 -10.55 5.83
C TYR A 195 2.92 -9.70 5.57
N ILE A 196 1.74 -10.32 5.47
CA ILE A 196 0.50 -9.60 5.16
C ILE A 196 0.16 -8.59 6.24
N CYS A 197 0.21 -8.96 7.52
CA CYS A 197 -0.02 -8.01 8.60
C CYS A 197 0.90 -6.77 8.49
N ASN A 198 2.18 -6.98 8.19
CA ASN A 198 3.13 -5.86 8.09
C ASN A 198 2.96 -5.04 6.79
N VAL A 199 2.47 -5.63 5.69
CA VAL A 199 2.00 -4.89 4.50
C VAL A 199 0.83 -3.98 4.88
N ASP A 200 -0.17 -4.52 5.58
CA ASP A 200 -1.35 -3.75 5.99
C ASP A 200 -0.97 -2.66 6.99
N MET A 201 -0.03 -2.94 7.89
CA MET A 201 0.54 -1.95 8.81
C MET A 201 1.28 -0.84 8.07
N ALA A 202 2.03 -1.14 7.02
CA ALA A 202 2.69 -0.12 6.20
C ALA A 202 1.68 0.79 5.50
N GLY A 203 0.65 0.21 4.87
CA GLY A 203 -0.44 0.96 4.25
C GLY A 203 -1.22 1.80 5.26
N SER A 204 -1.57 1.22 6.41
CA SER A 204 -2.26 1.94 7.48
C SER A 204 -1.43 3.06 8.07
N LYS A 205 -0.12 2.89 8.22
CA LYS A 205 0.73 3.97 8.72
C LYS A 205 0.71 5.19 7.78
N ALA A 206 0.51 4.96 6.48
CA ALA A 206 0.39 6.01 5.48
C ALA A 206 -0.90 6.83 5.64
N VAL A 207 -2.04 6.19 5.90
CA VAL A 207 -3.37 6.85 5.87
C VAL A 207 -4.04 7.04 7.23
N ASN A 208 -3.70 6.20 8.21
CA ASN A 208 -4.17 6.27 9.59
C ASN A 208 -3.00 6.04 10.57
N PRO A 209 -2.04 6.98 10.65
CA PRO A 209 -0.86 6.83 11.47
C PRO A 209 -1.16 6.82 12.98
N ALA A 210 -2.32 7.34 13.41
CA ALA A 210 -2.64 7.52 14.82
C ALA A 210 -2.63 6.18 15.59
N CYS A 211 -3.32 5.16 15.07
CA CYS A 211 -3.39 3.84 15.70
C CYS A 211 -2.01 3.15 15.74
N VAL A 212 -1.26 3.24 14.64
CA VAL A 212 0.07 2.62 14.51
C VAL A 212 1.09 3.31 15.44
N ASN A 213 1.15 4.64 15.42
CA ASN A 213 2.09 5.41 16.23
C ASN A 213 1.79 5.33 17.72
N ALA A 214 0.52 5.12 18.10
CA ALA A 214 0.12 4.86 19.48
C ALA A 214 0.42 3.42 19.95
N GLY A 215 0.88 2.53 19.05
CA GLY A 215 1.15 1.13 19.36
C GLY A 215 -0.11 0.30 19.60
N LEU A 216 -1.28 0.77 19.13
CA LEU A 216 -2.56 0.07 19.26
C LEU A 216 -2.75 -1.01 18.19
N ILE A 217 -1.92 -0.98 17.15
CA ILE A 217 -1.84 -1.99 16.11
C ILE A 217 -0.43 -2.59 16.13
N THR A 218 -0.37 -3.91 16.13
CA THR A 218 0.84 -4.69 16.18
C THR A 218 0.77 -5.87 15.22
N CYS A 219 1.92 -6.21 14.67
CA CYS A 219 2.11 -7.39 13.84
C CYS A 219 3.20 -8.27 14.45
N PRO A 220 3.08 -9.60 14.34
CA PRO A 220 4.11 -10.50 14.82
C PRO A 220 5.41 -10.37 14.02
N ALA A 221 6.51 -10.83 14.62
CA ALA A 221 7.79 -10.97 13.94
C ALA A 221 7.86 -12.28 13.13
N ALA A 222 8.70 -12.27 12.09
CA ALA A 222 9.04 -13.47 11.32
C ALA A 222 9.76 -14.51 12.18
N ARG A 223 9.67 -15.78 11.76
CA ARG A 223 10.36 -16.92 12.38
C ARG A 223 11.47 -17.44 11.50
#